data_AF-A0AA88XRG9-F1
#
_entry.id   AF-A0AA88XRG9-F1
#
_cell.length_a   1.000
_cell.length_b   1.000
_cell.length_c   1.000
_cell.angle_alpha   90.00
_cell.angle_beta   90.00
_cell.angle_gamma   90.00
#
_symmetry.space_group_name_H-M   'P 1'
#
loop_
_entity.id
_entity.type
_entity.pdbx_description
1 polymer ?
#
loop_
_entity_poly.entity_id
_entity_poly.type
_entity_poly.pdbx_seq_one_letter_code
_entity_poly.pdbx_strand_id
1 'polypeptide(L)'
;MSGLCQYLALLYVTSTLCLFHGSRSEQEGEFCVTTRNRTVCGDGGNIRLARIDGQQTGFSQELTLEDGRTVTMTTLSTKPLVLEVEHFLTDMECDYFVNMAEKQGLKSSHTQANSTQSGQFHLLDTNRDKKLDVKEMINTIEASYDVYLEKEDILEMYKSTQWDKNEDGYITPDETQHFPPNRLRAYLEELLSRKPEKHSRYSKQVWLYPDSSKDKIFSGVQKRVTEVTNLPKELIKLSDFQVVSYGVKGHYNAHFDSAELNKNVPCCTRDRTKQCRICRYMTILFYLNDVEGGGETAFPIANNDTVDLKRVQEEKLNNLYKKCEDANLLVTPSKGKAILWYNHFIEQMTDGWERWIVTHYTGDVP
;
A
#
# COMPACT_ATOMS: atom_id res chain seq x y z
N MET A 1 -17.13 24.20 -12.51
CA MET A 1 -15.75 23.83 -12.87
C MET A 1 -15.24 22.90 -11.79
N SER A 2 -15.35 21.59 -12.05
CA SER A 2 -15.02 20.48 -11.15
C SER A 2 -13.50 20.30 -11.11
N GLY A 3 -12.82 21.03 -10.23
CA GLY A 3 -11.38 20.93 -10.08
C GLY A 3 -10.95 19.71 -9.26
N LEU A 4 -9.90 19.04 -9.76
CA LEU A 4 -8.74 18.63 -8.94
C LEU A 4 -8.89 17.44 -7.98
N CYS A 5 -9.83 16.52 -8.21
CA CYS A 5 -9.85 15.25 -7.46
C CYS A 5 -9.42 14.08 -8.34
N GLN A 6 -8.40 13.33 -7.92
CA GLN A 6 -8.05 12.04 -8.49
C GLN A 6 -8.83 10.94 -7.77
N TYR A 7 -9.56 10.13 -8.53
CA TYR A 7 -10.23 8.93 -8.06
C TYR A 7 -9.50 7.70 -8.56
N LEU A 8 -9.21 6.80 -7.62
CA LEU A 8 -8.59 5.50 -7.87
C LEU A 8 -9.50 4.41 -7.34
N ALA A 9 -9.58 3.28 -8.03
CA ALA A 9 -10.04 2.03 -7.43
C ALA A 9 -8.85 1.09 -7.31
N LEU A 10 -8.58 0.60 -6.11
CA LEU A 10 -7.61 -0.45 -5.88
C LEU A 10 -8.34 -1.77 -5.64
N LEU A 11 -7.98 -2.78 -6.42
CA LEU A 11 -8.33 -4.16 -6.14
C LEU A 11 -7.11 -4.84 -5.57
N TYR A 12 -7.19 -5.19 -4.29
CA TYR A 12 -6.12 -5.88 -3.60
C TYR A 12 -6.35 -7.38 -3.67
N VAL A 13 -5.54 -8.07 -4.47
CA VAL A 13 -5.59 -9.53 -4.56
C VAL A 13 -4.86 -10.11 -3.35
N THR A 14 -5.62 -10.40 -2.30
CA THR A 14 -5.09 -11.05 -1.09
C THR A 14 -4.81 -12.51 -1.39
N SER A 15 -3.57 -12.94 -1.23
CA SER A 15 -3.27 -14.37 -1.15
C SER A 15 -3.37 -14.81 0.31
N THR A 16 -4.29 -15.72 0.61
CA THR A 16 -4.28 -16.47 1.88
C THR A 16 -3.11 -17.44 1.98
N LEU A 17 -2.27 -17.54 0.94
CA LEU A 17 -1.13 -18.47 0.83
C LEU A 17 0.05 -18.16 1.75
N CYS A 18 0.01 -17.07 2.49
CA CYS A 18 1.02 -16.75 3.47
C CYS A 18 0.72 -17.49 4.80
N LEU A 19 0.69 -18.84 4.76
CA LEU A 19 1.02 -19.80 5.83
C LEU A 19 0.38 -21.18 5.57
N PHE A 20 1.15 -22.09 4.96
CA PHE A 20 1.03 -23.52 5.29
C PHE A 20 2.41 -24.03 5.69
N HIS A 21 2.66 -24.10 6.99
CA HIS A 21 3.56 -25.08 7.58
C HIS A 21 2.88 -25.65 8.83
N GLY A 22 2.46 -26.90 8.74
CA GLY A 22 2.47 -27.82 9.87
C GLY A 22 1.16 -28.03 10.63
N SER A 23 0.29 -28.89 10.10
CA SER A 23 -0.07 -30.09 10.84
C SER A 23 0.06 -31.28 9.91
N ARG A 24 0.84 -32.29 10.31
CA ARG A 24 0.85 -33.61 9.66
C ARG A 24 -0.58 -34.16 9.66
N SER A 25 -1.31 -33.93 8.58
CA SER A 25 -2.32 -34.87 8.09
C SER A 25 -1.85 -35.30 6.70
N GLU A 26 -1.94 -36.59 6.43
CA GLU A 26 -1.42 -37.29 5.25
C GLU A 26 -2.13 -36.92 3.93
N GLN A 27 -2.53 -35.67 3.76
CA GLN A 27 -3.07 -35.14 2.51
C GLN A 27 -2.32 -33.83 2.19
N GLU A 28 -1.19 -34.00 1.50
CA GLU A 28 -0.41 -32.91 0.92
C GLU A 28 -1.24 -32.18 -0.15
N GLY A 29 -1.32 -30.86 -0.03
CA GLY A 29 -1.91 -29.99 -1.04
C GLY A 29 -3.40 -29.70 -0.85
N GLU A 30 -3.81 -29.04 0.25
CA GLU A 30 -5.14 -28.40 0.32
C GLU A 30 -5.01 -26.87 0.28
N PHE A 31 -5.74 -26.22 -0.63
CA PHE A 31 -5.90 -24.77 -0.71
C PHE A 31 -7.15 -24.36 0.06
N CYS A 32 -7.02 -23.50 1.06
CA CYS A 32 -8.14 -23.06 1.88
C CYS A 32 -8.47 -21.57 1.68
N VAL A 33 -9.74 -21.31 1.35
CA VAL A 33 -10.36 -19.98 1.31
C VAL A 33 -11.21 -19.79 2.55
N THR A 34 -10.90 -18.79 3.37
CA THR A 34 -11.75 -18.41 4.51
C THR A 34 -12.71 -17.30 4.11
N THR A 35 -14.00 -17.63 4.10
CA THR A 35 -15.12 -16.68 4.01
C THR A 35 -15.66 -16.36 5.40
N ARG A 36 -16.54 -15.35 5.53
CA ARG A 36 -17.15 -14.95 6.82
C ARG A 36 -17.83 -16.09 7.59
N ASN A 37 -18.33 -17.11 6.90
CA ASN A 37 -19.14 -18.17 7.51
C ASN A 37 -18.49 -19.56 7.46
N ARG A 38 -17.38 -19.73 6.72
CA ARG A 38 -16.70 -21.02 6.57
C ARG A 38 -15.33 -20.90 5.92
N THR A 39 -14.42 -21.78 6.29
CA THR A 39 -13.23 -22.11 5.51
C THR A 39 -13.58 -23.22 4.52
N VAL A 40 -13.39 -22.96 3.23
CA VAL A 40 -13.55 -23.94 2.14
C VAL A 40 -12.15 -24.35 1.72
N CYS A 41 -11.76 -25.58 2.05
CA CYS A 41 -10.54 -26.20 1.55
C CYS A 41 -10.88 -27.00 0.28
N GLY A 42 -10.09 -26.80 -0.76
CA GLY A 42 -10.13 -27.59 -1.99
C GLY A 42 -8.78 -28.26 -2.22
N ASP A 43 -8.74 -29.13 -3.23
CA ASP A 43 -7.52 -29.80 -3.69
C ASP A 43 -6.49 -28.77 -4.19
N GLY A 44 -5.56 -28.43 -3.31
CA GLY A 44 -4.41 -27.56 -3.52
C GLY A 44 -3.39 -28.11 -4.51
N GLY A 45 -3.61 -29.29 -5.10
CA GLY A 45 -2.91 -29.73 -6.31
C GLY A 45 -3.20 -28.87 -7.56
N ASN A 46 -4.31 -28.11 -7.58
CA ASN A 46 -4.81 -27.46 -8.82
C ASN A 46 -4.85 -25.92 -8.83
N ILE A 47 -4.51 -25.23 -7.73
CA ILE A 47 -4.53 -23.76 -7.68
C ILE A 47 -3.10 -23.23 -7.70
N ARG A 48 -2.62 -22.92 -8.91
CA ARG A 48 -1.32 -22.28 -9.15
C ARG A 48 -1.50 -20.77 -9.24
N LEU A 49 -0.66 -20.03 -8.54
CA LEU A 49 -0.60 -18.58 -8.67
C LEU A 49 0.18 -18.23 -9.92
N ALA A 50 -0.50 -17.70 -10.93
CA ALA A 50 0.14 -17.22 -12.14
C ALA A 50 0.94 -15.94 -11.86
N ARG A 51 2.12 -15.85 -12.46
CA ARG A 51 2.88 -14.61 -12.60
C ARG A 51 3.08 -14.34 -14.08
N ILE A 52 2.69 -13.15 -14.52
CA ILE A 52 2.90 -12.71 -15.90
C ILE A 52 4.41 -12.61 -16.14
N ASP A 53 4.86 -13.11 -17.30
CA ASP A 53 6.21 -12.85 -17.78
C ASP A 53 6.26 -11.42 -18.33
N GLY A 54 6.90 -10.53 -17.57
CA GLY A 54 7.05 -9.13 -17.94
C GLY A 54 8.00 -8.88 -19.10
N GLN A 55 8.80 -9.85 -19.54
CA GLN A 55 9.84 -9.63 -20.54
C GLN A 55 10.75 -8.44 -20.14
N GLN A 56 10.98 -7.52 -21.07
CA GLN A 56 11.77 -6.30 -20.89
C GLN A 56 10.88 -5.06 -20.79
N THR A 57 11.36 -4.01 -20.11
CA THR A 57 10.70 -2.70 -20.08
C THR A 57 10.39 -2.21 -21.50
N GLY A 58 9.17 -1.73 -21.73
CA GLY A 58 8.64 -1.30 -23.01
C GLY A 58 8.00 -2.42 -23.86
N PHE A 59 8.14 -3.70 -23.47
CA PHE A 59 7.45 -4.80 -24.15
C PHE A 59 5.95 -4.61 -24.04
N SER A 60 5.25 -4.68 -25.18
CA SER A 60 3.79 -4.52 -25.27
C SER A 60 3.17 -5.70 -25.98
N GLN A 61 2.01 -6.15 -25.49
CA GLN A 61 1.24 -7.24 -26.08
C GLN A 61 -0.25 -6.91 -26.08
N GLU A 62 -0.95 -7.35 -27.12
CA GLU A 62 -2.41 -7.24 -27.20
C GLU A 62 -3.07 -8.50 -26.64
N LEU A 63 -4.06 -8.31 -25.77
CA LEU A 63 -4.86 -9.38 -25.18
C LEU A 63 -6.30 -9.21 -25.64
N THR A 64 -6.84 -10.23 -26.32
CA THR A 64 -8.27 -10.28 -26.66
C THR A 64 -9.03 -10.92 -25.50
N LEU A 65 -9.91 -10.15 -24.88
CA LEU A 65 -10.77 -10.58 -23.77
C LEU A 65 -11.97 -11.39 -24.30
N GLU A 66 -12.59 -12.20 -23.45
CA GLU A 66 -13.72 -13.04 -23.84
C GLU A 66 -14.95 -12.25 -24.29
N ASP A 67 -15.05 -10.98 -23.88
CA ASP A 67 -16.12 -10.07 -24.33
C ASP A 67 -15.84 -9.42 -25.70
N GLY A 68 -14.75 -9.82 -26.36
CA GLY A 68 -14.36 -9.36 -27.70
C GLY A 68 -13.56 -8.06 -27.71
N ARG A 69 -13.30 -7.44 -26.55
CA ARG A 69 -12.43 -6.27 -26.47
C ARG A 69 -10.96 -6.67 -26.54
N THR A 70 -10.15 -5.80 -27.13
CA THR A 70 -8.69 -5.90 -27.08
C THR A 70 -8.15 -4.87 -26.10
N VAL A 71 -7.25 -5.29 -25.22
CA VAL A 71 -6.49 -4.42 -24.33
C VAL A 71 -5.01 -4.56 -24.62
N THR A 72 -4.26 -3.46 -24.49
CA THR A 72 -2.81 -3.46 -24.64
C THR A 72 -2.17 -3.49 -23.26
N MET A 73 -1.30 -4.48 -23.02
CA MET A 73 -0.53 -4.61 -21.80
C MET A 73 0.95 -4.31 -22.07
N THR A 74 1.51 -3.36 -21.32
CA THR A 74 2.90 -2.89 -21.48
C THR A 74 3.70 -3.03 -20.19
N THR A 75 4.92 -3.52 -20.28
CA THR A 75 5.85 -3.60 -19.14
C THR A 75 6.50 -2.26 -18.87
N LEU A 76 6.22 -1.66 -17.72
CA LEU A 76 6.81 -0.39 -17.29
C LEU A 76 8.09 -0.59 -16.47
N SER A 77 8.17 -1.69 -15.73
CA SER A 77 9.32 -2.05 -14.91
C SER A 77 9.35 -3.55 -14.70
N THR A 78 10.54 -4.13 -14.57
CA THR A 78 10.73 -5.55 -14.24
C THR A 78 11.02 -5.74 -12.74
N LYS A 79 11.41 -4.67 -12.02
CA LYS A 79 11.68 -4.71 -10.58
C LYS A 79 11.22 -3.41 -9.85
N PRO A 80 10.04 -3.40 -9.21
CA PRO A 80 8.99 -4.41 -9.29
C PRO A 80 8.50 -4.64 -10.71
N LEU A 81 7.93 -5.83 -10.94
CA LEU A 81 7.20 -6.06 -12.17
C LEU A 81 5.94 -5.19 -12.14
N VAL A 82 5.97 -4.10 -12.89
CA VAL A 82 4.86 -3.15 -13.07
C VAL A 82 4.39 -3.24 -14.51
N LEU A 83 3.12 -3.55 -14.68
CA LEU A 83 2.46 -3.70 -15.96
C LEU A 83 1.36 -2.66 -16.06
N GLU A 84 1.28 -1.98 -17.19
CA GLU A 84 0.20 -1.07 -17.55
C GLU A 84 -0.77 -1.79 -18.48
N VAL A 85 -2.06 -1.57 -18.30
CA VAL A 85 -3.10 -2.07 -19.19
C VAL A 85 -4.03 -0.93 -19.57
N GLU A 86 -3.94 -0.50 -20.82
CA GLU A 86 -4.78 0.57 -21.34
C GLU A 86 -6.21 0.10 -21.59
N HIS A 87 -7.19 1.01 -21.44
CA HIS A 87 -8.61 0.76 -21.69
C HIS A 87 -9.20 -0.44 -20.93
N PHE A 88 -8.68 -0.74 -19.74
CA PHE A 88 -9.12 -1.87 -18.92
C PHE A 88 -10.56 -1.70 -18.39
N LEU A 89 -10.90 -0.51 -17.90
CA LEU A 89 -12.26 -0.13 -17.57
C LEU A 89 -12.84 0.77 -18.66
N THR A 90 -14.13 0.61 -18.92
CA THR A 90 -14.88 1.57 -19.72
C THR A 90 -15.18 2.84 -18.92
N ASP A 91 -15.44 3.95 -19.60
CA ASP A 91 -15.85 5.20 -18.95
C ASP A 91 -17.08 5.03 -18.06
N MET A 92 -18.05 4.23 -18.50
CA MET A 92 -19.25 3.91 -17.72
C MET A 92 -18.93 3.15 -16.44
N GLU A 93 -17.98 2.21 -16.48
CA GLU A 93 -17.56 1.47 -15.28
C GLU A 93 -16.79 2.39 -14.31
N CYS A 94 -15.93 3.27 -14.84
CA CYS A 94 -15.26 4.30 -14.05
C CYS A 94 -16.25 5.20 -13.32
N ASP A 95 -17.21 5.78 -14.06
CA ASP A 95 -18.24 6.66 -13.50
C ASP A 95 -19.12 5.92 -12.49
N TYR A 96 -19.42 4.64 -12.75
CA TYR A 96 -20.16 3.80 -11.81
C TYR A 96 -19.43 3.66 -10.46
N PHE A 97 -18.12 3.37 -10.46
CA PHE A 97 -17.36 3.23 -9.22
C PHE A 97 -17.26 4.55 -8.44
N VAL A 98 -17.06 5.67 -9.14
CA VAL A 98 -17.03 7.02 -8.53
C VAL A 98 -18.38 7.32 -7.88
N ASN A 99 -19.48 7.20 -8.64
CA ASN A 99 -20.83 7.48 -8.14
C ASN A 99 -21.20 6.59 -6.94
N MET A 100 -20.84 5.32 -6.98
CA MET A 100 -21.09 4.40 -5.87
C MET A 100 -20.28 4.79 -4.63
N ALA A 101 -19.03 5.20 -4.80
CA ALA A 101 -18.19 5.63 -3.71
C ALA A 101 -18.72 6.92 -3.04
N GLU A 102 -19.15 7.88 -3.85
CA GLU A 102 -19.78 9.12 -3.36
C GLU A 102 -21.09 8.84 -2.62
N LYS A 103 -21.93 7.96 -3.18
CA LYS A 103 -23.20 7.55 -2.56
C LYS A 103 -22.99 6.83 -1.22
N GLN A 104 -21.96 5.99 -1.09
CA GLN A 104 -21.65 5.33 0.17
C GLN A 104 -20.99 6.27 1.20
N GLY A 105 -20.41 7.38 0.76
CA GLY A 105 -19.76 8.38 1.59
C GLY A 105 -18.32 8.01 1.92
N LEU A 106 -17.37 8.63 1.21
CA LEU A 106 -15.95 8.45 1.50
C LEU A 106 -15.56 9.06 2.85
N LYS A 107 -14.71 8.36 3.59
CA LYS A 107 -14.15 8.80 4.88
C LYS A 107 -12.65 9.00 4.77
N SER A 108 -12.05 9.79 5.65
CA SER A 108 -10.59 9.94 5.69
C SER A 108 -9.90 8.57 5.73
N SER A 109 -8.89 8.40 4.89
CA SER A 109 -8.11 7.18 4.81
C SER A 109 -7.21 7.02 6.04
N HIS A 110 -6.95 5.77 6.43
CA HIS A 110 -6.05 5.42 7.51
C HIS A 110 -5.04 4.37 7.04
N THR A 111 -3.83 4.44 7.58
CA THR A 111 -2.75 3.46 7.39
C THR A 111 -2.73 2.46 8.54
N GLN A 112 -1.93 1.38 8.42
CA GLN A 112 -1.77 0.44 9.53
C GLN A 112 -1.10 1.08 10.75
N ALA A 113 -0.09 1.94 10.54
CA ALA A 113 0.61 2.64 11.62
C ALA A 113 -0.36 3.46 12.50
N ASN A 114 -1.36 4.09 11.88
CA ASN A 114 -2.42 4.80 12.61
C ASN A 114 -3.33 3.88 13.46
N SER A 115 -3.40 2.58 13.17
CA SER A 115 -4.22 1.62 13.92
C SER A 115 -3.49 0.96 15.10
N THR A 116 -2.16 0.96 15.09
CA THR A 116 -1.29 0.35 16.12
C THR A 116 -0.84 1.33 17.19
N GLN A 117 -1.57 2.43 17.40
CA GLN A 117 -1.30 3.40 18.48
C GLN A 117 -1.55 2.76 19.86
N SER A 118 -0.66 1.86 20.29
CA SER A 118 -0.45 1.60 21.70
C SER A 118 0.09 2.90 22.29
N GLY A 119 -0.48 3.37 23.41
CA GLY A 119 -0.05 4.62 24.05
C GLY A 119 1.38 4.62 24.62
N GLN A 120 2.26 3.72 24.14
CA GLN A 120 3.66 3.63 24.50
C GLN A 120 4.51 4.34 23.44
N PHE A 121 4.84 5.59 23.74
CA PHE A 121 5.79 6.41 22.99
C PHE A 121 7.21 6.09 23.47
N HIS A 122 8.06 5.56 22.58
CA HIS A 122 9.45 5.21 22.91
C HIS A 122 10.41 6.20 22.28
N LEU A 123 11.15 6.93 23.11
CA LEU A 123 12.18 7.87 22.68
C LEU A 123 13.35 7.14 22.02
N LEU A 124 13.78 7.61 20.84
CA LEU A 124 14.88 7.05 20.07
C LEU A 124 16.18 7.84 20.27
N ASP A 125 16.82 7.66 21.43
CA ASP A 125 18.18 8.14 21.71
C ASP A 125 19.20 7.23 21.00
N THR A 126 19.63 7.66 19.81
CA THR A 126 20.43 6.84 18.90
C THR A 126 21.90 6.86 19.31
N ASN A 127 22.40 8.02 19.76
CA ASN A 127 23.79 8.22 20.15
C ASN A 127 24.07 7.83 21.62
N ARG A 128 23.01 7.56 22.42
CA ARG A 128 23.01 7.14 23.83
C ARG A 128 23.60 8.18 24.78
N ASP A 129 23.52 9.46 24.43
CA ASP A 129 24.00 10.56 25.27
C ASP A 129 22.95 11.04 26.30
N LYS A 130 21.78 10.39 26.33
CA LYS A 130 20.64 10.67 27.22
C LYS A 130 19.98 12.02 26.97
N LYS A 131 20.19 12.65 25.82
CA LYS A 131 19.45 13.84 25.39
C LYS A 131 19.00 13.62 23.95
N LEU A 132 17.80 14.07 23.61
CA LEU A 132 17.32 13.93 22.23
C LEU A 132 17.66 15.18 21.46
N ASP A 133 18.47 15.05 20.42
CA ASP A 133 18.59 16.11 19.43
C ASP A 133 17.34 16.20 18.53
N VAL A 134 17.26 17.27 17.72
CA VAL A 134 16.11 17.47 16.83
C VAL A 134 15.92 16.31 15.84
N LYS A 135 16.98 15.69 15.34
CA LYS A 135 16.89 14.57 14.39
C LYS A 135 16.36 13.32 15.09
N GLU A 136 16.82 13.04 16.30
CA GLU A 136 16.31 11.95 17.13
C GLU A 136 14.84 12.14 17.48
N MET A 137 14.41 13.38 17.74
CA MET A 137 13.00 13.70 17.94
C MET A 137 12.15 13.48 16.68
N ILE A 138 12.64 13.91 15.50
CA ILE A 138 11.96 13.61 14.21
C ILE A 138 11.79 12.10 14.09
N ASN A 139 12.86 11.33 14.22
CA ASN A 139 12.81 9.87 14.09
C ASN A 139 11.86 9.25 15.11
N THR A 140 11.86 9.74 16.35
CA THR A 140 10.97 9.27 17.42
C THR A 140 9.50 9.47 17.04
N ILE A 141 9.16 10.66 16.52
CA ILE A 141 7.79 10.98 16.13
C ILE A 141 7.39 10.23 14.87
N GLU A 142 8.20 10.24 13.81
CA GLU A 142 7.92 9.54 12.54
C GLU A 142 7.85 8.01 12.72
N ALA A 143 8.54 7.43 13.71
CA ALA A 143 8.42 6.01 14.03
C ALA A 143 7.13 5.66 14.78
N SER A 144 6.56 6.62 15.51
CA SER A 144 5.37 6.41 16.35
C SER A 144 4.07 6.92 15.70
N TYR A 145 4.19 7.89 14.81
CA TYR A 145 3.10 8.58 14.14
C TYR A 145 3.35 8.57 12.64
N ASP A 146 2.28 8.35 11.88
CA ASP A 146 2.34 8.23 10.42
C ASP A 146 2.41 9.61 9.73
N VAL A 147 3.52 10.31 9.97
CA VAL A 147 3.75 11.71 9.61
C VAL A 147 5.17 11.92 9.09
N TYR A 148 5.38 13.03 8.37
CA TYR A 148 6.69 13.46 7.87
C TYR A 148 6.99 14.87 8.36
N LEU A 149 8.02 15.00 9.20
CA LEU A 149 8.39 16.25 9.86
C LEU A 149 9.74 16.78 9.37
N GLU A 150 9.88 18.09 9.48
CA GLU A 150 11.11 18.82 9.22
C GLU A 150 11.64 19.44 10.51
N LYS A 151 12.91 19.86 10.48
CA LYS A 151 13.57 20.49 11.63
C LYS A 151 12.76 21.66 12.17
N GLU A 152 12.20 22.46 11.28
CA GLU A 152 11.42 23.65 11.61
C GLU A 152 10.12 23.30 12.34
N ASP A 153 9.48 22.17 12.02
CA ASP A 153 8.25 21.72 12.69
C ASP A 153 8.54 21.33 14.15
N ILE A 154 9.70 20.72 14.41
CA ILE A 154 10.14 20.37 15.77
C ILE A 154 10.50 21.61 16.57
N LEU A 155 11.22 22.56 15.98
CA LEU A 155 11.55 23.81 16.65
C LEU A 155 10.30 24.65 16.96
N GLU A 156 9.32 24.69 16.04
CA GLU A 156 8.00 25.31 16.28
C GLU A 156 7.25 24.60 17.42
N MET A 157 7.31 23.26 17.47
CA MET A 157 6.73 22.47 18.55
C MET A 157 7.37 22.82 19.90
N TYR A 158 8.70 22.79 19.99
CA TYR A 158 9.43 23.10 21.22
C TYR A 158 9.06 24.49 21.75
N LYS A 159 9.02 25.49 20.87
CA LYS A 159 8.65 26.87 21.22
C LYS A 159 7.19 27.00 21.67
N SER A 160 6.25 26.39 20.96
CA SER A 160 4.82 26.52 21.25
C SER A 160 4.38 25.72 22.49
N THR A 161 5.08 24.63 22.79
CA THR A 161 4.77 23.74 23.92
C THR A 161 5.62 24.03 25.16
N GLN A 162 6.68 24.84 25.04
CA GLN A 162 7.70 25.07 26.08
C GLN A 162 8.36 23.76 26.55
N TRP A 163 8.55 22.82 25.64
CA TRP A 163 9.13 21.52 25.94
C TRP A 163 10.64 21.62 26.13
N ASP A 164 11.31 22.35 25.24
CA ASP A 164 12.70 22.79 25.37
C ASP A 164 12.72 24.07 26.24
N LYS A 165 13.03 23.93 27.53
CA LYS A 165 12.90 25.04 28.48
C LYS A 165 14.11 25.98 28.45
N ASN A 166 15.27 25.43 28.17
CA ASN A 166 16.54 26.16 28.09
C ASN A 166 16.83 26.66 26.66
N GLU A 167 15.99 26.31 25.68
CA GLU A 167 16.08 26.68 24.27
C GLU A 167 17.40 26.23 23.62
N ASP A 168 17.96 25.11 24.09
CA ASP A 168 19.23 24.59 23.58
C ASP A 168 19.08 23.59 22.43
N GLY A 169 17.83 23.26 22.05
CA GLY A 169 17.49 22.35 20.98
C GLY A 169 17.65 20.87 21.33
N TYR A 170 17.91 20.54 22.60
CA TYR A 170 17.97 19.19 23.12
C TYR A 170 16.85 18.95 24.12
N ILE A 171 16.29 17.74 24.14
CA ILE A 171 15.29 17.34 25.14
C ILE A 171 15.92 16.34 26.10
N THR A 172 16.08 16.77 27.35
CA THR A 172 16.61 15.95 28.44
C THR A 172 15.51 15.16 29.16
N PRO A 173 15.84 14.11 29.94
CA PRO A 173 14.85 13.36 30.71
C PRO A 173 14.01 14.23 31.65
N ASP A 174 14.60 15.29 32.23
CA ASP A 174 13.89 16.23 33.10
C ASP A 174 12.84 17.06 32.34
N GLU A 175 13.12 17.39 31.08
CA GLU A 175 12.17 18.08 30.18
C GLU A 175 11.07 17.14 29.69
N THR A 176 11.38 15.86 29.45
CA THR A 176 10.37 14.86 29.02
C THR A 176 9.27 14.64 30.07
N GLN A 177 9.56 14.79 31.36
CA GLN A 177 8.57 14.65 32.43
C GLN A 177 7.46 15.71 32.36
N HIS A 178 7.70 16.84 31.69
CA HIS A 178 6.77 17.97 31.62
C HIS A 178 5.84 17.93 30.41
N PHE A 179 6.00 16.97 29.49
CA PHE A 179 5.18 16.84 28.29
C PHE A 179 4.71 15.39 28.06
N PRO A 180 3.52 15.01 28.56
CA PRO A 180 3.02 13.66 28.40
C PRO A 180 2.63 13.37 26.93
N PRO A 181 2.67 12.08 26.49
CA PRO A 181 2.36 11.68 25.10
C PRO A 181 1.02 12.22 24.55
N ASN A 182 0.01 12.41 25.41
CA ASN A 182 -1.28 12.96 25.00
C ASN A 182 -1.20 14.40 24.47
N ARG A 183 -0.28 15.23 24.98
CA ARG A 183 -0.07 16.59 24.47
C ARG A 183 0.63 16.58 23.12
N LEU A 184 1.58 15.66 22.91
CA LEU A 184 2.23 15.45 21.61
C LEU A 184 1.18 15.10 20.55
N ARG A 185 0.30 14.15 20.86
CA ARG A 185 -0.78 13.76 19.96
C ARG A 185 -1.69 14.94 19.59
N ALA A 186 -2.15 15.71 20.58
CA ALA A 186 -3.00 16.87 20.32
C ALA A 186 -2.30 17.94 19.45
N TYR A 187 -1.02 18.21 19.71
CA TYR A 187 -0.22 19.11 18.88
C TYR A 187 -0.09 18.60 17.44
N LEU A 188 0.20 17.31 17.26
CA LEU A 188 0.31 16.69 15.93
C LEU A 188 -1.02 16.74 15.17
N GLU A 189 -2.15 16.47 15.84
CA GLU A 189 -3.48 16.60 15.24
C GLU A 189 -3.74 18.03 14.75
N GLU A 190 -3.36 19.05 15.54
CA GLU A 190 -3.47 20.45 15.14
C GLU A 190 -2.53 20.79 13.97
N LEU A 191 -1.27 20.37 14.03
CA LEU A 191 -0.28 20.56 12.97
C LEU A 191 -0.78 19.98 11.64
N LEU A 192 -1.26 18.74 11.68
CA LEU A 192 -1.77 18.00 10.52
C LEU A 192 -3.06 18.59 9.94
N SER A 193 -3.83 19.33 10.74
CA SER A 193 -4.99 20.08 10.24
C SER A 193 -4.59 21.32 9.43
N ARG A 194 -3.46 21.95 9.80
CA ARG A 194 -2.93 23.16 9.16
C ARG A 194 -2.00 22.85 7.97
N LYS A 195 -1.20 21.79 8.10
CA LYS A 195 -0.16 21.37 7.15
C LYS A 195 -0.46 19.96 6.64
N PRO A 196 -1.44 19.79 5.72
CA PRO A 196 -1.84 18.46 5.24
C PRO A 196 -0.71 17.69 4.54
N GLU A 197 0.30 18.37 4.00
CA GLU A 197 1.52 17.79 3.41
C GLU A 197 2.39 16.98 4.39
N LYS A 198 2.11 17.07 5.69
CA LYS A 198 2.84 16.35 6.74
C LYS A 198 2.22 14.99 7.03
N HIS A 199 1.03 14.69 6.50
CA HIS A 199 0.46 13.33 6.58
C HIS A 199 1.32 12.37 5.76
N SER A 200 1.44 11.12 6.20
CA SER A 200 1.93 10.05 5.33
C SER A 200 0.90 9.70 4.24
N ARG A 201 -0.39 9.77 4.58
CA ARG A 201 -1.52 9.56 3.66
C ARG A 201 -2.59 10.62 3.87
N TYR A 202 -2.86 11.40 2.83
CA TYR A 202 -3.93 12.39 2.78
C TYR A 202 -4.92 12.07 1.65
N SER A 203 -5.92 11.25 1.95
CA SER A 203 -6.99 10.85 1.03
C SER A 203 -8.28 10.53 1.77
N LYS A 204 -9.36 10.36 1.01
CA LYS A 204 -10.59 9.72 1.48
C LYS A 204 -10.77 8.38 0.78
N GLN A 205 -11.41 7.42 1.43
CA GLN A 205 -11.66 6.10 0.87
C GLN A 205 -13.01 5.53 1.29
N VAL A 206 -13.45 4.53 0.54
CA VAL A 206 -14.55 3.62 0.88
C VAL A 206 -14.23 2.23 0.35
N TRP A 207 -14.73 1.22 1.04
CA TRP A 207 -14.56 -0.18 0.63
C TRP A 207 -15.87 -0.70 0.04
N LEU A 208 -15.76 -1.29 -1.14
CA LEU A 208 -16.83 -1.95 -1.85
C LEU A 208 -16.58 -3.46 -1.82
N TYR A 209 -17.67 -4.21 -1.73
CA TYR A 209 -17.62 -5.61 -1.35
C TYR A 209 -18.35 -6.49 -2.37
N PRO A 210 -17.64 -6.95 -3.42
CA PRO A 210 -18.22 -7.74 -4.51
C PRO A 210 -18.91 -9.02 -4.03
N ASP A 211 -18.35 -9.67 -3.01
CA ASP A 211 -18.88 -10.91 -2.43
C ASP A 211 -20.30 -10.76 -1.85
N SER A 212 -20.67 -9.53 -1.52
CA SER A 212 -21.96 -9.14 -0.94
C SER A 212 -22.91 -8.51 -1.98
N SER A 213 -22.50 -8.46 -3.26
CA SER A 213 -23.23 -7.81 -4.34
C SER A 213 -23.60 -8.78 -5.45
N LYS A 214 -24.74 -8.53 -6.12
CA LYS A 214 -25.14 -9.20 -7.36
C LYS A 214 -24.88 -8.34 -8.60
N ASP A 215 -24.20 -7.21 -8.43
CA ASP A 215 -23.94 -6.29 -9.53
C ASP A 215 -23.01 -6.92 -10.58
N LYS A 216 -23.45 -6.86 -11.83
CA LYS A 216 -22.72 -7.43 -12.96
C LYS A 216 -21.42 -6.69 -13.23
N ILE A 217 -21.31 -5.40 -12.91
CA ILE A 217 -20.09 -4.61 -13.12
C ILE A 217 -18.93 -5.21 -12.31
N PHE A 218 -19.14 -5.50 -11.02
CA PHE A 218 -18.11 -6.16 -10.22
C PHE A 218 -17.66 -7.49 -10.84
N SER A 219 -18.62 -8.33 -11.23
CA SER A 219 -18.31 -9.63 -11.82
C SER A 219 -17.59 -9.52 -13.18
N GLY A 220 -17.92 -8.50 -13.98
CA GLY A 220 -17.28 -8.22 -15.25
C GLY A 220 -15.84 -7.76 -15.08
N VAL A 221 -15.59 -6.83 -14.15
CA VAL A 221 -14.24 -6.37 -13.83
C VAL A 221 -13.38 -7.51 -13.26
N GLN A 222 -13.90 -8.28 -12.29
CA GLN A 222 -13.20 -9.44 -11.73
C GLN A 222 -12.89 -10.51 -12.79
N LYS A 223 -13.80 -10.74 -13.74
CA LYS A 223 -13.56 -11.66 -14.85
C LYS A 223 -12.41 -11.17 -15.74
N ARG A 224 -12.39 -9.89 -16.12
CA ARG A 224 -11.27 -9.31 -16.89
C ARG A 224 -9.95 -9.39 -16.13
N VAL A 225 -9.97 -9.19 -14.81
CA VAL A 225 -8.77 -9.38 -13.97
C VAL A 225 -8.27 -10.82 -14.06
N THR A 226 -9.15 -11.82 -13.93
CA THR A 226 -8.78 -13.24 -14.13
C THR A 226 -8.19 -13.48 -15.53
N GLU A 227 -8.80 -12.94 -16.58
CA GLU A 227 -8.31 -13.11 -17.96
C GLU A 227 -6.93 -12.50 -18.18
N VAL A 228 -6.69 -11.27 -17.70
CA VAL A 228 -5.41 -10.56 -17.87
C VAL A 228 -4.30 -11.14 -16.99
N THR A 229 -4.62 -11.53 -15.75
CA THR A 229 -3.61 -12.00 -14.79
C THR A 229 -3.39 -13.51 -14.82
N ASN A 230 -4.27 -14.24 -15.49
CA ASN A 230 -4.39 -15.70 -15.43
C ASN A 230 -4.51 -16.23 -13.99
N LEU A 231 -5.00 -15.41 -13.06
CA LEU A 231 -5.19 -15.82 -11.67
C LEU A 231 -6.52 -16.55 -11.48
N PRO A 232 -6.55 -17.63 -10.67
CA PRO A 232 -7.77 -18.33 -10.31
C PRO A 232 -8.88 -17.39 -9.86
N LYS A 233 -10.08 -17.58 -10.42
CA LYS A 233 -11.25 -16.74 -10.14
C LYS A 233 -11.61 -16.72 -8.65
N GLU A 234 -11.32 -17.80 -7.94
CA GLU A 234 -11.53 -17.99 -6.51
C GLU A 234 -10.74 -16.95 -5.69
N LEU A 235 -9.53 -16.60 -6.11
CA LEU A 235 -8.72 -15.57 -5.46
C LEU A 235 -9.24 -14.17 -5.74
N ILE A 236 -9.63 -13.90 -6.99
CA ILE A 236 -10.12 -12.59 -7.40
C ILE A 236 -11.49 -12.26 -6.79
N LYS A 237 -12.39 -13.25 -6.69
CA LYS A 237 -13.74 -13.07 -6.14
C LYS A 237 -13.77 -12.55 -4.70
N LEU A 238 -12.74 -12.87 -3.91
CA LEU A 238 -12.63 -12.48 -2.50
C LEU A 238 -11.97 -11.12 -2.30
N SER A 239 -11.47 -10.53 -3.40
CA SER A 239 -10.78 -9.25 -3.36
C SER A 239 -11.80 -8.12 -3.21
N ASP A 240 -11.66 -7.33 -2.15
CA ASP A 240 -12.46 -6.13 -1.94
C ASP A 240 -11.92 -4.98 -2.81
N PHE A 241 -12.80 -4.12 -3.33
CA PHE A 241 -12.38 -2.89 -3.99
C PHE A 241 -12.27 -1.76 -2.96
N GLN A 242 -11.16 -1.05 -2.97
CA GLN A 242 -10.99 0.21 -2.24
C GLN A 242 -11.07 1.36 -3.23
N VAL A 243 -12.12 2.17 -3.17
CA VAL A 243 -12.17 3.43 -3.94
C VAL A 243 -11.59 4.53 -3.09
N VAL A 244 -10.63 5.26 -3.64
CA VAL A 244 -9.87 6.33 -2.98
C VAL A 244 -10.03 7.61 -3.78
N SER A 245 -10.21 8.73 -3.09
CA SER A 245 -10.25 10.07 -3.65
C SER A 245 -9.16 10.93 -3.02
N TYR A 246 -8.29 11.47 -3.86
CA TYR A 246 -7.28 12.45 -3.52
C TYR A 246 -7.74 13.81 -4.03
N GLY A 247 -8.00 14.75 -3.12
CA GLY A 247 -8.26 16.14 -3.51
C GLY A 247 -6.97 16.92 -3.74
N VAL A 248 -7.08 18.25 -3.80
CA VAL A 248 -5.93 19.16 -3.82
C VAL A 248 -5.00 18.87 -2.63
N LYS A 249 -3.69 18.74 -2.88
CA LYS A 249 -2.65 18.29 -1.93
C LYS A 249 -2.82 16.86 -1.41
N GLY A 250 -3.79 16.11 -1.91
CA GLY A 250 -3.94 14.69 -1.62
C GLY A 250 -2.73 13.93 -2.10
N HIS A 251 -2.21 13.05 -1.25
CA HIS A 251 -1.06 12.21 -1.56
C HIS A 251 -1.04 10.97 -0.69
N TYR A 252 -0.20 10.01 -1.07
CA TYR A 252 0.20 8.90 -0.22
C TYR A 252 1.68 8.67 -0.48
N ASN A 253 2.49 8.84 0.56
CA ASN A 253 3.92 8.57 0.51
C ASN A 253 4.22 7.09 0.21
N ALA A 254 5.40 6.83 -0.34
CA ALA A 254 5.76 5.52 -0.85
C ALA A 254 5.76 4.48 0.28
N HIS A 255 5.12 3.35 0.03
CA HIS A 255 4.92 2.27 1.00
C HIS A 255 4.82 0.93 0.28
N PHE A 256 4.95 -0.15 1.06
CA PHE A 256 4.64 -1.49 0.58
C PHE A 256 3.17 -1.82 0.86
N ASP A 257 2.52 -2.47 -0.12
CA ASP A 257 1.12 -2.86 0.01
C ASP A 257 0.93 -4.12 0.87
N SER A 258 2.01 -4.89 1.08
CA SER A 258 2.05 -6.04 1.97
C SER A 258 2.97 -5.76 3.15
N ALA A 259 2.63 -6.30 4.31
CA ALA A 259 3.51 -6.27 5.46
C ALA A 259 4.70 -7.22 5.26
N GLU A 260 5.78 -6.99 6.02
CA GLU A 260 6.90 -7.92 6.14
C GLU A 260 6.45 -9.34 6.47
N LEU A 261 7.17 -10.31 5.90
CA LEU A 261 6.88 -11.71 6.15
C LEU A 261 7.31 -12.09 7.55
N ASN A 262 6.31 -12.32 8.38
CA ASN A 262 6.47 -12.99 9.64
C ASN A 262 5.70 -14.32 9.59
N LYS A 263 6.42 -15.44 9.63
CA LYS A 263 5.85 -16.80 9.58
C LYS A 263 5.00 -17.13 10.81
N ASN A 264 5.16 -16.39 11.90
CA ASN A 264 4.38 -16.62 13.12
C ASN A 264 3.09 -15.80 13.17
N VAL A 265 2.89 -14.89 12.20
CA VAL A 265 1.73 -13.99 12.15
C VAL A 265 0.90 -14.31 10.90
N PRO A 266 -0.37 -14.75 11.07
CA PRO A 266 -1.24 -15.10 9.96
C PRO A 266 -1.64 -13.88 9.12
N CYS A 267 -2.06 -14.12 7.88
CA CYS A 267 -2.67 -13.07 7.08
C CYS A 267 -3.98 -12.59 7.67
N CYS A 268 -4.22 -11.29 7.60
CA CYS A 268 -5.50 -10.72 7.97
C CYS A 268 -6.58 -11.22 7.03
N THR A 269 -7.63 -11.81 7.60
CA THR A 269 -8.90 -11.93 6.93
C THR A 269 -9.67 -10.61 7.09
N ARG A 270 -10.82 -10.52 6.43
CA ARG A 270 -11.72 -9.37 6.59
C ARG A 270 -12.20 -9.18 8.04
N ASP A 271 -12.19 -10.25 8.82
CA ASP A 271 -12.47 -10.23 10.26
C ASP A 271 -11.16 -10.11 11.05
N ARG A 272 -10.81 -8.88 11.46
CA ARG A 272 -9.54 -8.54 12.12
C ARG A 272 -9.54 -8.82 13.63
N THR A 273 -10.14 -9.92 14.05
CA THR A 273 -10.32 -10.29 15.47
C THR A 273 -9.06 -10.83 16.13
N LYS A 274 -8.01 -11.15 15.36
CA LYS A 274 -6.74 -11.69 15.85
C LYS A 274 -5.57 -10.86 15.32
N GLN A 275 -4.44 -10.93 16.02
CA GLN A 275 -3.18 -10.40 15.51
C GLN A 275 -2.87 -11.04 14.15
N CYS A 276 -2.70 -10.20 13.14
CA CYS A 276 -2.52 -10.62 11.76
C CYS A 276 -1.70 -9.57 10.99
N ARG A 277 -1.24 -9.93 9.80
CA ARG A 277 -0.49 -9.04 8.89
C ARG A 277 -1.18 -8.94 7.52
N ILE A 278 -1.00 -7.82 6.82
CA ILE A 278 -1.56 -7.68 5.47
C ILE A 278 -0.73 -8.52 4.50
N CYS A 279 -1.41 -9.38 3.74
CA CYS A 279 -0.83 -10.24 2.72
C CYS A 279 -1.54 -10.00 1.39
N ARG A 280 -0.90 -9.25 0.49
CA ARG A 280 -1.41 -8.96 -0.85
C ARG A 280 -0.42 -9.50 -1.86
N TYR A 281 -0.84 -10.46 -2.66
CA TYR A 281 0.03 -11.01 -3.69
C TYR A 281 0.29 -9.98 -4.79
N MET A 282 -0.78 -9.35 -5.25
CA MET A 282 -0.78 -8.37 -6.32
C MET A 282 -1.68 -7.21 -5.93
N THR A 283 -1.30 -6.02 -6.37
CA THR A 283 -2.18 -4.86 -6.39
C THR A 283 -2.53 -4.52 -7.82
N ILE A 284 -3.81 -4.25 -8.06
CA ILE A 284 -4.31 -3.72 -9.32
C ILE A 284 -4.95 -2.37 -9.01
N LEU A 285 -4.45 -1.31 -9.63
CA LEU A 285 -4.91 0.05 -9.45
C LEU A 285 -5.53 0.53 -10.75
N PHE A 286 -6.80 0.94 -10.68
CA PHE A 286 -7.56 1.51 -11.76
C PHE A 286 -7.67 3.02 -11.57
N TYR A 287 -7.34 3.78 -12.60
CA TYR A 287 -7.57 5.21 -12.67
C TYR A 287 -9.01 5.47 -13.11
N LEU A 288 -9.81 6.13 -12.27
CA LEU A 288 -11.25 6.32 -12.54
C LEU A 288 -11.57 7.65 -13.22
N ASN A 289 -10.60 8.56 -13.32
CA ASN A 289 -10.72 9.81 -14.06
C ASN A 289 -9.34 10.33 -14.48
N ASP A 290 -9.36 11.21 -15.47
CA ASP A 290 -8.21 12.04 -15.81
C ASP A 290 -8.05 13.16 -14.79
N VAL A 291 -6.81 13.61 -14.61
CA VAL A 291 -6.47 14.76 -13.76
C VAL A 291 -5.71 15.79 -14.57
N GLU A 292 -5.89 17.06 -14.22
CA GLU A 292 -5.28 18.18 -14.94
C GLU A 292 -3.76 18.27 -14.68
N GLY A 293 -3.30 17.85 -13.51
CA GLY A 293 -1.88 17.82 -13.16
C GLY A 293 -1.61 17.13 -11.82
N GLY A 294 -0.44 16.51 -11.72
CA GLY A 294 -0.06 15.66 -10.59
C GLY A 294 -0.81 14.33 -10.57
N GLY A 295 -0.80 13.64 -9.42
CA GLY A 295 -1.54 12.40 -9.22
C GLY A 295 -0.88 11.17 -9.84
N GLU A 296 0.38 11.25 -10.23
CA GLU A 296 1.15 10.12 -10.73
C GLU A 296 1.28 9.03 -9.65
N THR A 297 1.24 7.77 -10.07
CA THR A 297 1.72 6.68 -9.20
C THR A 297 3.22 6.56 -9.39
N ALA A 298 3.98 6.88 -8.35
CA ALA A 298 5.44 6.87 -8.36
C ALA A 298 6.00 5.57 -7.77
N PHE A 299 7.00 5.00 -8.44
CA PHE A 299 7.82 3.89 -7.94
C PHE A 299 9.27 4.38 -7.79
N PRO A 300 9.66 4.88 -6.60
CA PRO A 300 10.95 5.57 -6.41
C PRO A 300 12.17 4.74 -6.79
N ILE A 301 12.07 3.42 -6.67
CA ILE A 301 13.18 2.49 -6.81
C ILE A 301 12.99 1.48 -7.95
N ALA A 302 12.08 1.78 -8.90
CA ALA A 302 11.86 0.91 -10.05
C ALA A 302 13.14 0.67 -10.87
N ASN A 303 13.33 -0.57 -11.31
CA ASN A 303 14.50 -1.08 -12.04
C ASN A 303 15.86 -0.74 -11.40
N ASN A 304 15.89 -0.52 -10.08
CA ASN A 304 17.12 -0.23 -9.37
C ASN A 304 17.57 -1.48 -8.60
N ASP A 305 18.68 -2.07 -9.04
CA ASP A 305 19.22 -3.31 -8.46
C ASP A 305 20.10 -3.06 -7.22
N THR A 306 20.52 -1.81 -6.99
CA THR A 306 21.50 -1.45 -5.95
C THR A 306 20.89 -0.58 -4.85
N VAL A 307 19.57 -0.69 -4.64
CA VAL A 307 18.83 0.16 -3.72
C VAL A 307 19.30 -0.07 -2.28
N ASP A 308 20.11 0.85 -1.78
CA ASP A 308 20.42 0.97 -0.37
C ASP A 308 19.23 1.59 0.36
N LEU A 309 18.55 0.80 1.20
CA LEU A 309 17.48 1.27 2.07
C LEU A 309 17.90 2.43 2.97
N LYS A 310 19.17 2.49 3.37
CA LYS A 310 19.69 3.61 4.15
C LYS A 310 19.61 4.89 3.35
N ARG A 311 19.99 4.84 2.06
CA ARG A 311 19.86 5.99 1.16
C ARG A 311 18.40 6.42 1.00
N VAL A 312 17.48 5.48 0.83
CA VAL A 312 16.03 5.78 0.75
C VAL A 312 15.55 6.54 1.99
N GLN A 313 16.01 6.14 3.17
CA GLN A 313 15.63 6.76 4.44
C GLN A 313 16.34 8.11 4.67
N GLU A 314 17.65 8.18 4.43
CA GLU A 314 18.46 9.39 4.59
C GLU A 314 18.03 10.51 3.64
N GLU A 315 17.78 10.16 2.38
CA GLU A 315 17.29 11.10 1.37
C GLU A 315 15.77 11.29 1.43
N LYS A 316 15.06 10.59 2.33
CA LYS A 316 13.58 10.59 2.44
C LYS A 316 12.88 10.41 1.08
N LEU A 317 13.37 9.50 0.23
CA LEU A 317 12.81 9.24 -1.12
C LEU A 317 11.37 8.73 -1.09
N ASN A 318 10.92 8.25 0.07
CA ASN A 318 9.54 7.83 0.30
C ASN A 318 8.57 9.01 0.45
N ASN A 319 9.03 10.25 0.70
CA ASN A 319 8.17 11.43 0.79
C ASN A 319 7.77 11.92 -0.61
N LEU A 320 6.79 11.25 -1.20
CA LEU A 320 6.28 11.53 -2.54
C LEU A 320 5.60 12.90 -2.65
N TYR A 321 5.12 13.49 -1.55
CA TYR A 321 4.60 14.86 -1.61
C TYR A 321 5.65 15.86 -2.11
N LYS A 322 6.93 15.64 -1.76
CA LYS A 322 8.05 16.52 -2.17
C LYS A 322 8.91 15.95 -3.28
N LYS A 323 9.02 14.62 -3.36
CA LYS A 323 9.99 13.91 -4.20
C LYS A 323 9.36 13.00 -5.24
N CYS A 324 8.13 13.28 -5.65
CA CYS A 324 7.46 12.50 -6.71
C CYS A 324 8.33 12.47 -7.98
N GLU A 325 8.81 13.63 -8.42
CA GLU A 325 9.61 13.78 -9.65
C GLU A 325 10.96 13.07 -9.61
N ASP A 326 11.48 12.77 -8.42
CA ASP A 326 12.74 12.04 -8.22
C ASP A 326 12.59 10.53 -8.45
N ALA A 327 11.36 10.04 -8.63
CA ALA A 327 11.09 8.61 -8.75
C ALA A 327 11.58 8.03 -10.08
N ASN A 328 12.16 6.83 -10.04
CA ASN A 328 12.65 6.13 -11.22
C ASN A 328 11.55 5.79 -12.25
N LEU A 329 10.31 5.61 -11.80
CA LEU A 329 9.15 5.38 -12.66
C LEU A 329 7.97 6.19 -12.15
N LEU A 330 7.36 6.94 -13.06
CA LEU A 330 6.13 7.70 -12.85
C LEU A 330 5.07 7.21 -13.82
N VAL A 331 3.90 6.86 -13.29
CA VAL A 331 2.76 6.50 -14.13
C VAL A 331 1.68 7.56 -14.03
N THR A 332 1.46 8.27 -15.13
CA THR A 332 0.42 9.30 -15.23
C THR A 332 -0.97 8.67 -15.18
N PRO A 333 -1.91 9.19 -14.37
CA PRO A 333 -3.30 8.74 -14.38
C PRO A 333 -3.99 9.02 -15.71
N SER A 334 -4.76 8.06 -16.19
CA SER A 334 -5.61 8.20 -17.37
C SER A 334 -6.87 7.38 -17.19
N LYS A 335 -8.05 7.94 -17.44
CA LYS A 335 -9.33 7.30 -17.15
C LYS A 335 -9.42 5.93 -17.81
N GLY A 336 -9.80 4.93 -17.03
CA GLY A 336 -9.97 3.55 -17.50
C GLY A 336 -8.68 2.74 -17.60
N LYS A 337 -7.51 3.37 -17.45
CA LYS A 337 -6.23 2.70 -17.39
C LYS A 337 -6.05 1.93 -16.08
N ALA A 338 -5.45 0.76 -16.16
CA ALA A 338 -5.02 0.00 -15.00
C ALA A 338 -3.49 -0.07 -14.96
N ILE A 339 -2.93 -0.10 -13.76
CA ILE A 339 -1.60 -0.65 -13.52
C ILE A 339 -1.72 -1.81 -12.54
N LEU A 340 -0.86 -2.79 -12.69
CA LEU A 340 -0.76 -3.90 -11.76
C LEU A 340 0.70 -4.21 -11.45
N TRP A 341 0.95 -4.58 -10.21
CA TRP A 341 2.28 -4.98 -9.77
C TRP A 341 2.19 -6.09 -8.73
N TYR A 342 3.26 -6.89 -8.70
CA TYR A 342 3.42 -7.95 -7.71
C TYR A 342 4.13 -7.41 -6.47
N ASN A 343 3.60 -7.70 -5.29
CA ASN A 343 4.19 -7.23 -4.02
C ASN A 343 5.25 -8.20 -3.47
N HIS A 344 5.38 -9.38 -4.08
CA HIS A 344 6.25 -10.46 -3.64
C HIS A 344 6.97 -11.11 -4.82
N PHE A 345 8.17 -11.65 -4.57
CA PHE A 345 8.85 -12.56 -5.49
C PHE A 345 8.36 -14.00 -5.29
N ILE A 346 8.48 -14.79 -6.35
CA ILE A 346 8.28 -16.25 -6.32
C ILE A 346 9.66 -16.86 -6.40
N GLU A 347 10.02 -17.70 -5.43
CA GLU A 347 11.23 -18.51 -5.51
C GLU A 347 10.83 -19.98 -5.68
N GLN A 348 11.43 -20.64 -6.68
CA GLN A 348 11.33 -22.08 -6.85
C GLN A 348 12.33 -22.76 -5.93
N MET A 349 11.84 -23.62 -5.03
CA MET A 349 12.73 -24.41 -4.18
C MET A 349 13.25 -25.64 -4.93
N THR A 350 14.41 -26.14 -4.47
CA THR A 350 15.08 -27.32 -5.00
C THR A 350 14.28 -28.63 -4.84
N ASP A 351 13.19 -28.62 -4.07
CA ASP A 351 12.25 -29.73 -3.91
C ASP A 351 11.07 -29.69 -4.92
N GLY A 352 11.09 -28.76 -5.88
CA GLY A 352 10.08 -28.66 -6.94
C GLY A 352 8.83 -27.86 -6.56
N TRP A 353 8.79 -27.26 -5.36
CA TRP A 353 7.68 -26.42 -4.90
C TRP A 353 7.99 -24.93 -5.06
N GLU A 354 7.04 -24.17 -5.60
CA GLU A 354 7.09 -22.70 -5.60
C GLU A 354 6.66 -22.16 -4.23
N ARG A 355 7.55 -21.41 -3.57
CA ARG A 355 7.23 -20.70 -2.33
C ARG A 355 7.39 -19.20 -2.53
N TRP A 356 6.49 -18.46 -1.88
CA TRP A 356 6.60 -17.02 -1.74
C TRP A 356 7.76 -16.70 -0.81
N ILE A 357 8.81 -16.13 -1.36
CA ILE A 357 9.75 -15.39 -0.54
C ILE A 357 9.34 -13.94 -0.63
N VAL A 358 8.86 -13.42 0.48
CA VAL A 358 8.76 -11.97 0.67
C VAL A 358 10.16 -11.48 0.97
N THR A 359 11.04 -11.51 -0.01
CA THR A 359 12.04 -10.47 -0.08
C THR A 359 11.25 -9.22 -0.42
N HIS A 360 11.31 -8.21 0.44
CA HIS A 360 11.02 -6.86 -0.05
C HIS A 360 11.94 -6.63 -1.26
N TYR A 361 11.59 -5.72 -2.17
CA TYR A 361 12.40 -5.35 -3.34
C TYR A 361 13.82 -4.85 -3.03
N THR A 362 14.23 -4.98 -1.77
CA THR A 362 15.37 -4.43 -1.05
C THR A 362 16.13 -5.49 -0.24
N GLY A 363 15.72 -6.77 -0.32
CA GLY A 363 16.51 -7.88 0.21
C GLY A 363 17.43 -8.41 -0.89
N ASP A 364 18.69 -8.71 -0.54
CA ASP A 364 19.59 -9.47 -1.41
C ASP A 364 18.84 -10.72 -1.88
N VAL A 365 18.65 -10.81 -3.20
CA VAL A 365 18.31 -12.07 -3.84
C VAL A 365 19.54 -12.95 -3.68
N PRO A 366 19.42 -14.20 -3.19
CA PRO A 366 20.54 -15.14 -3.17
C PRO A 366 21.23 -15.29 -4.53
#